data_AF-A0A2S4MI09-F1
#
_entry.id   AF-A0A2S4MI09-F1
#
_cell.length_a   1.000
_cell.length_b   1.000
_cell.length_c   1.000
_cell.angle_alpha   90.00
_cell.angle_beta   90.00
_cell.angle_gamma   90.00
#
_symmetry.space_group_name_H-M   'P 1'
#
loop_
_entity.id
_entity.type
_entity.pdbx_description
1 polymer ?
#
loop_
_entity_poly.entity_id
_entity_poly.type
_entity_poly.pdbx_seq_one_letter_code
_entity_poly.pdbx_strand_id
1 'polypeptide(L)'
;MNSTSQVNASEAARAAATANSRDAFVRIENVVKKFGDSTAVNNVSLNIAKNELFALLGSSGCGKSTLLRMLAGLETATSGKIFVDGEDLATLPPYRRP
;
A
#
# COMPACT_ATOMS: atom_id res chain seq x y z
N MET A 1 14.78 -29.19 -20.94
CA MET A 1 13.32 -29.02 -21.07
C MET A 1 12.65 -29.43 -19.78
N ASN A 2 12.37 -28.46 -18.91
CA ASN A 2 11.27 -28.39 -17.94
C ASN A 2 11.61 -27.24 -16.99
N SER A 3 10.68 -26.44 -16.48
CA SER A 3 9.33 -26.09 -16.87
C SER A 3 9.05 -24.89 -15.98
N THR A 4 8.61 -23.80 -16.60
CA THR A 4 8.23 -22.52 -16.03
C THR A 4 7.58 -22.64 -14.65
N SER A 5 8.27 -22.22 -13.59
CA SER A 5 7.65 -21.94 -12.29
C SER A 5 6.85 -20.64 -12.43
N GLN A 6 5.59 -20.76 -12.84
CA GLN A 6 4.64 -19.67 -12.70
C GLN A 6 4.36 -19.49 -11.21
N VAL A 7 4.93 -18.43 -10.65
CA VAL A 7 4.59 -17.93 -9.31
C VAL A 7 3.19 -17.32 -9.40
N ASN A 8 2.25 -17.91 -8.66
CA ASN A 8 0.84 -17.52 -8.68
C ASN A 8 0.61 -16.25 -7.85
N ALA A 9 -0.14 -15.29 -8.40
CA ALA A 9 -0.45 -14.00 -7.77
C ALA A 9 -1.15 -14.10 -6.39
N SER A 10 -1.74 -15.25 -6.08
CA SER A 10 -2.39 -15.52 -4.78
C SER A 10 -1.41 -15.70 -3.62
N GLU A 11 -0.15 -16.09 -3.88
CA GLU A 11 0.85 -16.28 -2.83
C GLU A 11 1.42 -14.94 -2.34
N ALA A 12 1.62 -14.00 -3.27
CA ALA A 12 2.07 -12.63 -2.95
C ALA A 12 1.06 -11.87 -2.08
N ALA A 13 -0.25 -12.08 -2.29
CA ALA A 13 -1.30 -11.47 -1.48
C ALA A 13 -1.41 -12.08 -0.07
N ARG A 14 -1.04 -13.36 0.12
CA ARG A 14 -1.08 -14.02 1.44
C ARG A 14 0.10 -13.64 2.34
N ALA A 15 1.27 -13.34 1.76
CA ALA A 15 2.44 -12.90 2.53
C ALA A 15 2.18 -11.59 3.27
N ALA A 16 1.63 -10.57 2.59
CA ALA A 16 1.38 -9.26 3.20
C ALA A 16 0.18 -9.24 4.17
N ALA A 17 -0.68 -10.27 4.17
CA ALA A 17 -1.81 -10.37 5.08
C ALA A 17 -1.47 -10.98 6.45
N THR A 18 -0.22 -11.41 6.68
CA THR A 18 0.14 -12.19 7.88
C THR A 18 0.66 -11.32 9.03
N ALA A 19 1.00 -10.04 8.79
CA ALA A 19 1.42 -9.13 9.86
C ALA A 19 0.23 -8.78 10.77
N ASN A 20 0.35 -9.12 12.06
CA ASN A 20 -0.59 -8.69 13.09
C ASN A 20 -0.64 -7.15 13.06
N SER A 21 -1.83 -6.55 13.06
CA SER A 21 -2.00 -5.11 12.81
C SER A 21 -1.29 -4.21 13.83
N ARG A 22 -0.90 -4.78 14.98
CA ARG A 22 -0.11 -4.12 16.03
C ARG A 22 1.39 -4.03 15.73
N ASP A 23 1.93 -4.91 14.88
CA ASP A 23 3.36 -5.00 14.54
C ASP A 23 3.67 -4.52 13.12
N ALA A 24 2.64 -4.06 12.39
CA ALA A 24 2.80 -3.53 11.04
C ALA A 24 3.54 -2.18 11.08
N PHE A 25 4.64 -2.07 10.34
CA PHE A 25 5.38 -0.82 10.18
C PHE A 25 4.64 0.12 9.23
N VAL A 26 4.04 -0.40 8.16
CA VAL A 26 3.10 0.35 7.32
C VAL A 26 1.72 -0.29 7.47
N ARG A 27 0.71 0.53 7.77
CA ARG A 27 -0.68 0.09 7.87
C ARG A 27 -1.58 0.99 7.03
N ILE A 28 -2.26 0.40 6.07
CA ILE A 28 -3.21 1.05 5.16
C ILE A 28 -4.59 0.55 5.52
N GLU A 29 -5.52 1.47 5.78
CA GLU A 29 -6.88 1.14 6.23
C GLU A 29 -7.93 1.77 5.33
N ASN A 30 -8.57 0.92 4.51
CA ASN A 30 -9.71 1.24 3.65
C ASN A 30 -9.45 2.49 2.79
N VAL A 31 -8.23 2.59 2.26
CA VAL A 31 -7.78 3.78 1.53
C VAL A 31 -8.45 3.84 0.17
N VAL A 32 -9.01 5.01 -0.13
CA VAL A 32 -9.58 5.36 -1.42
C VAL A 32 -8.89 6.62 -1.92
N LYS A 33 -8.55 6.65 -3.21
CA LYS A 33 -8.10 7.85 -3.91
C LYS A 33 -8.91 8.06 -5.18
N LYS A 34 -9.58 9.20 -5.25
CA LYS A 34 -10.30 9.70 -6.42
C LYS A 34 -9.62 10.95 -6.99
N PHE A 35 -9.65 11.05 -8.31
CA PHE A 35 -9.28 12.24 -9.08
C PHE A 35 -10.48 12.64 -9.94
N GLY A 36 -11.26 13.62 -9.47
CA GLY A 36 -12.59 13.88 -10.03
C GLY A 36 -13.46 12.62 -9.95
N ASP A 37 -14.01 12.20 -11.10
CA ASP A 37 -14.86 11.02 -11.20
C ASP A 37 -14.08 9.69 -11.29
N SER A 38 -12.77 9.74 -11.51
CA SER A 38 -11.94 8.54 -11.65
C SER A 38 -11.43 8.04 -10.29
N THR A 39 -11.67 6.76 -9.99
CA THR A 39 -11.16 6.12 -8.76
C THR A 39 -9.85 5.40 -9.07
N ALA A 40 -8.73 5.97 -8.63
CA ALA A 40 -7.40 5.40 -8.87
C ALA A 40 -7.02 4.32 -7.85
N VAL A 41 -7.48 4.44 -6.60
CA VAL A 41 -7.31 3.43 -5.55
C VAL A 41 -8.66 3.23 -4.89
N ASN A 42 -9.12 1.99 -4.79
CA ASN A 42 -10.45 1.66 -4.29
C ASN A 42 -10.38 0.68 -3.11
N ASN A 43 -10.59 1.22 -1.90
CA ASN A 43 -10.74 0.47 -0.65
C ASN A 43 -9.61 -0.53 -0.39
N VAL A 44 -8.37 -0.06 -0.43
CA VAL A 44 -7.19 -0.90 -0.18
C VAL A 44 -6.88 -0.93 1.32
N SER A 45 -6.71 -2.13 1.85
CA SER A 45 -6.21 -2.37 3.21
C SER A 45 -5.03 -3.33 3.15
N LEU A 46 -3.92 -2.97 3.79
CA LEU A 46 -2.65 -3.67 3.69
C LEU A 46 -1.81 -3.41 4.94
N ASN A 47 -1.18 -4.46 5.47
CA ASN A 47 -0.17 -4.34 6.51
C ASN A 47 1.17 -4.77 5.93
N ILE A 48 2.24 -4.06 6.24
CA ILE A 48 3.61 -4.41 5.86
C ILE A 48 4.45 -4.37 7.14
N ALA A 49 5.09 -5.47 7.48
CA ALA A 49 5.96 -5.57 8.64
C ALA A 49 7.26 -4.77 8.42
N LYS A 50 7.93 -4.45 9.53
CA LYS A 50 9.27 -3.85 9.46
C LYS A 50 10.24 -4.82 8.76
N ASN A 51 11.07 -4.30 7.87
CA ASN A 51 12.03 -5.06 7.06
C ASN A 51 11.39 -6.05 6.05
N GLU A 52 10.08 -5.94 5.77
CA GLU A 52 9.42 -6.74 4.74
C GLU A 52 9.63 -6.12 3.35
N LEU A 53 9.95 -6.96 2.36
CA LEU A 53 9.97 -6.55 0.96
C LEU A 53 8.59 -6.79 0.34
N PHE A 54 7.90 -5.72 -0.01
CA PHE A 54 6.61 -5.74 -0.69
C PHE A 54 6.71 -5.21 -2.12
N ALA A 55 5.99 -5.85 -3.05
CA ALA A 55 5.93 -5.44 -4.46
C ALA A 55 4.47 -5.26 -4.93
N LEU A 56 4.23 -4.16 -5.65
CA LEU A 56 2.95 -3.88 -6.31
C LEU A 56 3.00 -4.34 -7.77
N LEU A 57 2.10 -5.24 -8.14
CA LEU A 57 1.98 -5.77 -9.51
C LEU A 57 0.61 -5.45 -10.10
N GLY A 58 0.54 -5.22 -11.41
CA GLY A 58 -0.71 -4.95 -12.12
C GLY A 58 -0.53 -4.13 -13.40
N SER A 59 -1.57 -4.05 -14.22
CA SER A 59 -1.60 -3.32 -15.49
C SER A 59 -1.32 -1.82 -15.36
N SER A 60 -0.96 -1.14 -16.46
CA SER A 60 -0.86 0.32 -16.45
C SER A 60 -2.22 0.94 -16.05
N GLY A 61 -2.19 1.98 -15.22
CA GLY A 61 -3.40 2.67 -14.76
C GLY A 61 -4.12 2.07 -13.55
N CYS A 62 -3.71 0.91 -13.03
CA CYS A 62 -4.40 0.28 -11.87
C CYS A 62 -4.14 0.93 -10.50
N GLY A 63 -3.50 2.10 -10.45
CA GLY A 63 -3.30 2.85 -9.20
C GLY A 63 -2.01 2.60 -8.41
N LYS A 64 -1.08 1.76 -8.90
CA LYS A 64 0.20 1.47 -8.21
C LYS A 64 0.99 2.73 -7.85
N SER A 65 1.28 3.57 -8.86
CA SER A 65 2.03 4.81 -8.65
C SER A 65 1.28 5.78 -7.73
N THR A 66 -0.05 5.78 -7.78
CA THR A 66 -0.89 6.56 -6.86
C THR A 66 -0.74 6.09 -5.42
N LEU A 67 -0.80 4.77 -5.18
CA LEU A 67 -0.61 4.18 -3.86
C LEU A 67 0.80 4.46 -3.31
N LEU A 68 1.84 4.30 -4.13
CA LEU A 68 3.22 4.62 -3.73
C LEU A 68 3.42 6.10 -3.42
N ARG A 69 2.80 7.01 -4.19
CA ARG A 69 2.83 8.45 -3.91
C ARG A 69 2.13 8.79 -2.60
N MET A 70 1.01 8.12 -2.29
CA MET A 70 0.36 8.29 -0.99
C MET A 70 1.22 7.78 0.16
N LEU A 71 1.91 6.63 0.01
CA LEU A 71 2.85 6.12 1.01
C LEU A 71 4.08 7.01 1.21
N ALA A 72 4.57 7.65 0.16
CA ALA A 72 5.60 8.69 0.25
C ALA A 72 5.03 10.02 0.83
N GLY A 73 3.71 10.08 1.04
CA GLY A 73 2.95 11.26 1.44
C GLY A 73 3.10 12.46 0.50
N LEU A 74 3.29 12.17 -0.79
CA LEU A 74 3.24 13.12 -1.90
C LEU A 74 1.80 13.29 -2.42
N GLU A 75 0.89 12.43 -2.02
CA GLU A 75 -0.51 12.46 -2.38
C GLU A 75 -1.38 12.18 -1.14
N THR A 76 -2.51 12.88 -1.01
CA THR A 76 -3.43 12.68 0.12
C THR A 76 -4.57 11.75 -0.30
N ALA A 77 -4.89 10.77 0.55
CA ALA A 77 -6.03 9.90 0.33
C ALA A 77 -7.35 10.71 0.30
N THR A 78 -8.32 10.28 -0.51
CA THR A 78 -9.66 10.86 -0.47
C THR A 78 -10.43 10.40 0.77
N SER A 79 -10.22 9.15 1.19
CA SER A 79 -10.70 8.60 2.45
C SER A 79 -9.83 7.44 2.92
N GLY A 80 -10.03 7.00 4.17
CA GLY A 80 -9.19 6.00 4.81
C GLY A 80 -7.96 6.62 5.48
N LYS A 81 -7.07 5.77 5.99
CA LYS A 81 -5.87 6.21 6.72
C LYS A 81 -4.64 5.40 6.34
N ILE A 82 -3.49 6.05 6.42
CA ILE A 82 -2.18 5.43 6.21
C ILE A 82 -1.33 5.75 7.43
N PHE A 83 -0.77 4.71 8.04
CA PHE A 83 0.13 4.83 9.18
C PHE A 83 1.52 4.31 8.80
N VAL A 84 2.56 5.01 9.25
CA VAL A 84 3.96 4.59 9.15
C VAL A 84 4.58 4.69 10.53
N ASP A 85 5.16 3.61 11.03
CA ASP A 85 5.71 3.51 12.39
C ASP A 85 4.70 3.93 13.49
N GLY A 86 3.42 3.62 13.28
CA GLY A 86 2.32 3.99 14.17
C GLY A 86 1.80 5.42 14.02
N GLU A 87 2.46 6.28 13.23
CA GLU A 87 2.05 7.67 13.02
C GLU A 87 1.19 7.84 11.76
N ASP A 88 0.14 8.67 11.85
CA ASP A 88 -0.73 8.97 10.71
C ASP A 88 -0.01 9.88 9.71
N LEU A 89 0.19 9.38 8.49
CA LEU A 89 0.94 10.05 7.44
C LEU A 89 0.29 11.37 6.98
N ALA A 90 -1.03 11.52 7.15
CA ALA A 90 -1.73 12.77 6.85
C ALA A 90 -1.31 13.91 7.80
N THR A 91 -0.82 13.58 8.99
CA THR A 91 -0.37 14.54 10.01
C THR A 91 1.13 14.85 9.95
N LEU A 92 1.89 14.09 9.16
CA LEU A 92 3.33 14.25 9.01
C LEU A 92 3.66 15.22 7.87
N PRO A 93 4.24 16.40 8.16
CA PRO A 93 4.75 17.25 7.11
C PRO A 93 5.89 16.54 6.36
N PRO A 94 6.03 16.72 5.02
CA PRO A 94 6.95 15.93 4.19
C PRO A 94 8.41 15.91 4.67
N TYR A 95 8.86 16.96 5.37
CA TYR A 95 10.22 17.14 5.89
C TYR A 95 10.47 16.55 7.29
N ARG A 96 9.48 15.91 7.92
CA ARG A 96 9.60 15.24 9.24
C ARG A 96 9.32 13.75 9.22
N ARG A 97 9.17 13.15 8.03
CA ARG A 97 8.94 11.71 7.93
C ARG A 97 10.25 10.97 8.21
N PRO A 98 10.23 9.92 9.05
CA PRO A 98 11.41 9.11 9.38
C PRO A 98 12.00 8.40 8.17
#